data_AF-A0A6A3QUT3-F1
#
_entry.id   AF-A0A6A3QUT3-F1
#
_cell.length_a   1.000
_cell.length_b   1.000
_cell.length_c   1.000
_cell.angle_alpha   90.00
_cell.angle_beta   90.00
_cell.angle_gamma   90.00
#
_symmetry.space_group_name_H-M   'P 1'
#
loop_
_entity.id
_entity.type
_entity.pdbx_description
1 polymer ?
#
loop_
_entity_poly.entity_id
_entity_poly.type
_entity_poly.pdbx_seq_one_letter_code
_entity_poly.pdbx_strand_id
1 'polypeptide(L)'
;MDHIVSAVNEAATSSSAVHISRGNEFFKSYKPLVTELYKKLVGVQQYQIFSMEATKPGVVQCKKGPDDEPVEQDLRRKVDGVLTESTKVERMLTTL
;
A
#
# COMPACT_ATOMS: atom_id res chain seq x y z
N MET A 1 20.85 -4.36 -19.55
CA MET A 1 21.46 -3.86 -18.31
C MET A 1 21.24 -2.36 -18.15
N ASP A 2 21.46 -1.56 -19.20
CA ASP A 2 21.33 -0.09 -19.12
C ASP A 2 19.94 0.41 -18.67
N HIS A 3 18.86 -0.25 -19.10
CA HIS A 3 17.50 0.07 -18.64
C HIS A 3 17.29 -0.19 -17.13
N ILE A 4 17.95 -1.23 -16.60
CA ILE A 4 17.89 -1.54 -15.16
C ILE A 4 18.66 -0.48 -14.37
N VAL A 5 19.85 -0.11 -14.83
CA VAL A 5 20.67 0.94 -14.19
C VAL A 5 19.95 2.28 -14.19
N SER A 6 19.29 2.65 -15.29
CA SER A 6 18.50 3.88 -15.37
C SER A 6 17.33 3.87 -14.38
N ALA A 7 16.55 2.79 -14.35
CA ALA A 7 15.41 2.67 -13.44
C ALA A 7 15.84 2.71 -11.96
N VAL A 8 16.97 2.08 -11.62
CA VAL A 8 17.53 2.14 -10.27
C VAL A 8 17.96 3.55 -9.90
N ASN A 9 18.65 4.25 -10.81
CA ASN A 9 19.10 5.62 -10.56
C ASN A 9 17.91 6.56 -10.38
N GLU A 10 16.89 6.48 -11.22
CA GLU A 10 15.66 7.28 -11.11
C GLU A 10 14.97 7.05 -9.75
N ALA A 11 14.76 5.78 -9.37
CA ALA A 11 14.16 5.43 -8.09
C ALA A 11 14.97 5.96 -6.90
N ALA A 12 16.30 5.85 -6.96
CA ALA A 12 17.20 6.31 -5.91
C ALA A 12 17.02 7.81 -5.62
N THR A 13 16.89 8.64 -6.67
CA THR A 13 16.65 10.09 -6.55
C THR A 13 15.38 10.45 -5.76
N SER A 14 14.37 9.59 -5.82
CA SER A 14 13.09 9.78 -5.12
C SER A 14 13.01 9.09 -3.76
N SER A 15 14.00 8.26 -3.43
CA SER A 15 14.02 7.47 -2.20
C SER A 15 14.74 8.21 -1.08
N SER A 16 14.20 8.17 0.14
CA SER A 16 14.87 8.68 1.34
C SER A 16 15.07 7.56 2.35
N ALA A 17 16.31 7.39 2.80
CA ALA A 17 16.62 6.50 3.91
C ALA A 17 16.34 7.24 5.22
N VAL A 18 15.26 6.86 5.91
CA VAL A 18 14.89 7.46 7.20
C VAL A 18 15.31 6.53 8.33
N HIS A 19 16.08 7.05 9.30
CA HIS A 19 16.38 6.31 10.52
C HIS A 19 15.21 6.42 11.51
N ILE A 20 14.62 5.28 11.88
CA ILE A 20 13.56 5.20 12.88
C ILE A 20 14.09 4.39 14.06
N SER A 21 14.28 5.06 15.21
CA SER A 21 14.79 4.43 16.43
C SER A 21 13.94 3.23 16.84
N ARG A 22 14.55 2.18 17.41
CA ARG A 22 13.84 0.95 17.81
C ARG A 22 12.67 1.17 18.79
N GLY A 23 12.78 2.18 19.66
CA GLY A 23 11.73 2.56 20.60
C GLY A 23 10.70 3.54 20.04
N ASN A 24 10.82 3.92 18.77
CA ASN A 24 9.90 4.85 18.14
C ASN A 24 8.57 4.14 17.82
N GLU A 25 7.47 4.73 18.25
CA GLU A 25 6.12 4.20 18.05
C GLU A 25 5.54 4.53 16.66
N PHE A 26 6.30 5.18 15.77
CA PHE A 26 5.86 5.62 14.44
C PHE A 26 5.17 4.52 13.66
N PHE A 27 5.74 3.32 13.54
CA PHE A 27 5.04 2.22 12.85
C PHE A 27 3.97 1.52 13.69
N LYS A 28 4.05 1.63 15.02
CA LYS A 28 3.13 0.96 15.94
C LYS A 28 1.80 1.71 16.05
N SER A 29 1.81 3.04 16.00
CA SER A 29 0.61 3.89 16.01
C SER A 29 -0.27 3.70 14.77
N TYR A 30 0.33 3.36 13.63
CA TYR A 30 -0.42 3.11 12.38
C TYR A 30 -1.16 1.76 12.39
N LYS A 31 -0.67 0.78 13.16
CA LYS A 31 -1.21 -0.59 13.11
C LYS A 31 -2.70 -0.68 13.47
N PRO A 32 -3.20 -0.07 14.56
CA PRO A 32 -4.62 -0.06 14.88
C PRO A 32 -5.46 0.59 13.76
N LEU A 33 -5.02 1.75 13.26
CA LEU A 33 -5.72 2.50 12.22
C LEU A 33 -5.85 1.70 10.91
N VAL A 34 -4.75 1.14 10.43
CA VAL A 34 -4.74 0.31 9.21
C VAL A 34 -5.59 -0.94 9.39
N THR A 35 -5.59 -1.54 10.58
CA THR A 35 -6.44 -2.70 10.89
C THR A 35 -7.92 -2.34 10.91
N GLU A 36 -8.27 -1.13 11.36
CA GLU A 36 -9.64 -0.63 11.34
C GLU A 36 -10.13 -0.32 9.92
N LEU A 37 -9.29 0.29 9.09
CA LEU A 37 -9.70 0.75 7.75
C LEU A 37 -9.71 -0.36 6.70
N TYR A 38 -8.80 -1.32 6.81
CA TYR A 38 -8.53 -2.30 5.76
C TYR A 38 -8.73 -3.75 6.20
N LYS A 39 -9.23 -4.58 5.28
CA LYS A 39 -9.22 -6.04 5.43
C LYS A 39 -7.85 -6.59 5.01
N LYS A 40 -7.52 -7.78 5.51
CA LYS A 40 -6.31 -8.48 5.10
C LYS A 40 -6.41 -8.92 3.64
N LEU A 41 -5.33 -8.75 2.88
CA LEU A 41 -5.19 -9.34 1.56
C LEU A 41 -4.99 -10.86 1.70
N VAL A 42 -6.01 -11.64 1.34
CA VAL A 42 -5.96 -13.11 1.41
C VAL A 42 -5.14 -13.64 0.23
N GLY A 43 -4.28 -14.63 0.49
CA GLY A 43 -3.46 -15.24 -0.55
C GLY A 43 -2.33 -14.35 -1.07
N VAL A 44 -1.90 -13.34 -0.29
CA VAL A 44 -0.87 -12.37 -0.71
C VAL A 44 0.41 -13.02 -1.28
N GLN A 45 0.78 -14.21 -0.80
CA GLN A 45 1.96 -14.95 -1.24
C GLN A 45 1.93 -15.37 -2.71
N GLN A 46 0.76 -15.38 -3.36
CA GLN A 46 0.66 -15.70 -4.79
C GLN A 46 1.08 -14.53 -5.69
N TYR A 47 1.26 -13.33 -5.14
CA TYR A 47 1.62 -12.12 -5.86
C TYR A 47 3.05 -11.72 -5.55
N GLN A 48 3.75 -11.21 -6.57
CA GLN A 48 5.13 -10.73 -6.45
C GLN A 48 5.23 -9.21 -6.57
N ILE A 49 4.26 -8.58 -7.25
CA ILE A 49 4.28 -7.14 -7.53
C ILE A 49 2.97 -6.53 -7.01
N PHE A 50 3.11 -5.40 -6.31
CA PHE A 50 2.00 -4.63 -5.76
C PHE A 50 2.16 -3.18 -6.18
N SER A 51 1.10 -2.59 -6.71
CA SER A 51 1.03 -1.16 -7.00
C SER A 51 -0.19 -0.54 -6.32
N MET A 52 -0.02 0.69 -5.87
CA MET A 52 -1.05 1.49 -5.22
C MET A 52 -1.01 2.89 -5.82
N GLU A 53 -2.19 3.49 -6.00
CA GLU A 53 -2.34 4.82 -6.57
C GLU A 53 -3.01 5.74 -5.55
N ALA A 54 -2.50 6.97 -5.41
CA ALA A 54 -3.08 7.96 -4.49
C ALA A 54 -4.54 8.31 -4.85
N THR A 55 -4.90 8.24 -6.13
CA THR A 55 -6.26 8.46 -6.64
C THR A 55 -7.25 7.34 -6.28
N LYS A 56 -6.75 6.17 -5.86
CA LYS A 56 -7.56 4.99 -5.49
C LYS A 56 -7.16 4.46 -4.10
N PRO A 57 -7.36 5.23 -3.02
CA PRO A 57 -6.93 4.81 -1.69
C PRO A 57 -7.64 3.52 -1.27
N GLY A 58 -6.87 2.56 -0.76
CA GLY A 58 -7.36 1.26 -0.33
C GLY A 58 -7.51 0.20 -1.41
N VAL A 59 -7.23 0.54 -2.68
CA VAL A 59 -7.14 -0.43 -3.77
C VAL A 59 -5.67 -0.78 -4.01
N VAL A 60 -5.39 -2.08 -4.11
CA VAL A 60 -4.06 -2.60 -4.45
C VAL A 60 -4.17 -3.40 -5.73
N GLN A 61 -3.39 -3.02 -6.74
CA GLN A 61 -3.18 -3.85 -7.93
C GLN A 61 -2.10 -4.89 -7.62
N CYS A 62 -2.41 -6.16 -7.87
CA CYS A 62 -1.53 -7.28 -7.57
C CYS A 62 -1.18 -8.03 -8.85
N LYS A 63 0.10 -8.34 -9.08
CA LYS A 63 0.54 -9.20 -10.20
C LYS A 63 1.32 -10.41 -9.68
N LYS A 64 1.12 -11.57 -10.31
CA LYS A 64 1.86 -12.80 -9.98
C LYS A 64 3.30 -12.74 -10.51
N GLY A 65 3.48 -12.19 -11.70
CA GLY A 65 4.75 -11.89 -12.33
C GLY A 65 4.70 -10.58 -13.12
N PRO A 66 5.84 -10.16 -13.71
CA PRO A 66 5.94 -8.89 -14.44
C PRO A 66 5.05 -8.82 -15.68
N ASP A 67 4.81 -9.95 -16.35
CA ASP A 67 4.03 -10.03 -17.59
C ASP A 67 2.56 -10.44 -17.36
N ASP A 68 2.19 -10.84 -16.15
CA ASP A 68 0.81 -11.21 -15.82
C ASP A 68 -0.11 -9.99 -15.80
N GLU A 69 -1.40 -10.19 -16.08
CA GLU A 69 -2.39 -9.13 -15.93
C GLU A 69 -2.61 -8.76 -14.45
N PRO A 70 -2.74 -7.47 -14.12
CA PRO A 70 -2.97 -7.03 -12.75
C PRO A 70 -4.39 -7.39 -12.29
N VAL A 71 -4.49 -7.83 -11.04
CA VAL A 71 -5.78 -8.05 -10.36
C VAL A 71 -5.96 -6.96 -9.31
N GLU A 72 -7.03 -6.19 -9.42
CA GLU A 72 -7.40 -5.20 -8.41
C GLU A 72 -8.01 -5.88 -7.17
N GLN A 73 -7.47 -5.54 -6.01
CA GLN A 73 -7.94 -5.96 -4.70
C GLN A 73 -8.36 -4.72 -3.91
N ASP A 74 -9.66 -4.54 -3.72
CA ASP A 74 -10.17 -3.50 -2.84
C ASP A 74 -10.07 -3.98 -1.39
N LEU A 75 -9.14 -3.39 -0.64
CA LEU A 75 -8.86 -3.72 0.76
C LEU A 75 -9.70 -2.92 1.74
N ARG A 76 -10.55 -1.98 1.30
CA ARG A 76 -11.40 -1.24 2.23
C ARG A 76 -12.39 -2.18 2.91
N ARG A 77 -12.63 -1.96 4.20
CA ARG A 77 -13.63 -2.74 4.93
C ARG A 77 -15.04 -2.42 4.44
N LYS A 78 -15.93 -3.39 4.61
CA LYS A 78 -17.36 -3.16 4.58
C LYS A 78 -17.87 -3.11 6.02
N VAL A 79 -18.56 -2.04 6.38
CA VAL A 79 -19.27 -1.90 7.66
C VAL A 79 -20.75 -2.06 7.35
N ASP A 80 -21.40 -3.05 7.96
CA ASP A 80 -22.80 -3.39 7.69
C ASP A 80 -23.11 -3.60 6.19
N GLY A 81 -22.15 -4.18 5.47
CA GLY A 81 -22.25 -4.42 4.02
C GLY A 81 -21.93 -3.21 3.13
N VAL A 82 -21.79 -2.01 3.71
CA VAL A 82 -21.45 -0.78 3.00
C VAL A 82 -19.94 -0.60 2.95
N LEU A 83 -19.40 -0.38 1.76
CA LEU A 83 -17.96 -0.15 1.56
C LEU A 83 -17.56 1.20 2.16
N THR A 84 -16.49 1.22 2.95
CA THR A 84 -15.95 2.48 3.48
C THR A 84 -15.54 3.43 2.35
N GLU A 85 -16.00 4.67 2.42
CA GLU A 85 -15.67 5.68 1.42
C GLU A 85 -14.17 5.98 1.36
N SER A 86 -13.65 6.16 0.15
CA SER A 86 -12.25 6.53 -0.10
C SER A 86 -11.84 7.82 0.62
N THR A 87 -12.74 8.80 0.69
CA THR A 87 -12.54 10.09 1.38
C THR A 87 -12.36 9.92 2.89
N LYS A 88 -13.08 8.98 3.51
CA LYS A 88 -12.94 8.66 4.94
C LYS A 88 -11.58 8.02 5.21
N VAL A 89 -11.16 7.11 4.33
CA VAL A 89 -9.84 6.46 4.39
C VAL A 89 -8.72 7.50 4.30
N GLU A 90 -8.81 8.42 3.35
CA GLU A 90 -7.83 9.50 3.15
C GLU A 90 -7.72 10.41 4.38
N ARG A 91 -8.85 10.92 4.88
CA ARG A 91 -8.88 11.79 6.07
C ARG A 91 -8.24 11.15 7.31
N MET A 92 -8.47 9.85 7.49
CA MET A 92 -7.93 9.11 8.63
C MET A 92 -6.42 8.84 8.50
N LEU A 93 -5.90 8.74 7.28
CA LEU A 93 -4.46 8.61 7.05
C LEU A 93 -3.71 9.95 7.16
N THR A 94 -4.36 11.07 6.82
CA THR A 94 -3.75 12.42 6.91
C THR A 94 -3.82 13.06 8.30
N THR A 95 -4.46 12.40 9.28
CA THR A 95 -4.60 12.90 10.66
C THR A 95 -3.54 12.35 11.63
N LEU A 96 -2.56 11.60 11.13
CA LEU A 96 -1.36 11.14 11.85
C LEU A 96 -0.21 12.13 11.68
#